data_AF-A0A0C9R2R4-F1
#
_entry.id   AF-A0A0C9R2R4-F1
#
_cell.length_a   1.000
_cell.length_b   1.000
_cell.length_c   1.000
_cell.angle_alpha   90.00
_cell.angle_beta   90.00
_cell.angle_gamma   90.00
#
_symmetry.space_group_name_H-M   'P 1'
#
loop_
_entity.id
_entity.type
_entity.pdbx_description
1 polymer ?
#
loop_
_entity_poly.entity_id
_entity_poly.type
_entity_poly.pdbx_seq_one_letter_code
_entity_poly.pdbx_strand_id
1 'polypeptide(L)'
;KHGDMLYLVLTDQVARVNNDAVEVKARSSPPPVRQSAAATAAPVAPVVEDEVDVFLSKQSGLVDRPRDEKLCHHGANAKCVHCAPLECYDEGYLREQKIKHLSFHSYLRKITGGLDKGKFAALENISCKLRPGCREHAPWPRGICTKCQPNALTLNRQVYRHVDSVTFENPSIVEHFLNFWRETMHQRIGFLYGRYEHHKDVPLGIRATVAAIYEPPQESTPDSIRLLSDEKQPLVDELASRLGLVRVGWIFTDLVPEDLQKGTVKHLRNIESCFLSAQECIMAGHFQNSHPNPCRLSPDGYFGSKFVTVCVTGDQENRVHMEGYQVSNQCMALVRDNCLVPTRDAPELGYVRESSNAQYVPDVFYK
;
A
#
# COMPACT_ATOMS: atom_id res chain seq x y z
N LYS A 1 26.88 -34.98 -22.24
CA LYS A 1 27.28 -34.60 -23.63
C LYS A 1 27.05 -33.11 -23.75
N HIS A 2 28.13 -32.34 -23.85
CA HIS A 2 28.11 -30.89 -24.04
C HIS A 2 27.81 -30.56 -25.50
N GLY A 3 27.11 -29.43 -25.72
CA GLY A 3 27.25 -28.60 -26.90
C GLY A 3 26.46 -29.04 -28.13
N ASP A 4 25.25 -28.51 -28.28
CA ASP A 4 24.64 -28.33 -29.59
C ASP A 4 24.47 -26.82 -29.84
N MET A 5 25.18 -26.30 -30.85
CA MET A 5 25.01 -24.94 -31.37
C MET A 5 23.79 -24.89 -32.28
N LEU A 6 22.88 -23.95 -32.03
CA LEU A 6 21.75 -23.65 -32.90
C LEU A 6 22.10 -22.48 -33.83
N TYR A 7 21.99 -22.69 -35.14
CA TYR A 7 22.16 -21.64 -36.15
C TYR A 7 20.80 -21.09 -36.59
N LEU A 8 20.65 -19.78 -36.55
CA LEU A 8 19.53 -19.04 -37.14
C LEU A 8 19.88 -18.66 -38.58
N VAL A 9 19.09 -19.11 -39.55
CA VAL A 9 19.17 -18.69 -40.95
C VAL A 9 18.02 -17.72 -41.23
N LEU A 10 18.35 -16.47 -41.52
CA LEU A 10 17.41 -15.47 -42.04
C LEU A 10 17.23 -15.69 -43.54
N THR A 11 16.05 -16.16 -43.96
CA THR A 11 15.65 -16.16 -45.37
C THR A 11 15.11 -14.78 -45.74
N ASP A 12 15.97 -13.99 -46.37
CA ASP A 12 15.61 -12.78 -47.09
C ASP A 12 15.20 -13.18 -48.52
N GLN A 13 13.91 -13.08 -48.84
CA GLN A 13 13.43 -13.22 -50.22
C GLN A 13 12.77 -11.91 -50.67
N VAL A 14 13.62 -11.00 -51.12
CA VAL A 14 13.26 -9.91 -52.02
C VAL A 14 13.31 -10.45 -53.45
N ALA A 15 12.16 -10.52 -54.13
CA ALA A 15 12.12 -10.59 -55.59
C ALA A 15 10.69 -10.31 -56.13
N ARG A 16 10.42 -9.06 -56.51
CA ARG A 16 10.34 -8.60 -57.91
C ARG A 16 9.28 -7.51 -58.12
N VAL A 17 9.79 -6.41 -58.64
CA VAL A 17 9.10 -5.27 -59.22
C VAL A 17 8.43 -5.69 -60.52
N ASN A 18 7.19 -5.28 -60.73
CA ASN A 18 6.67 -4.98 -62.07
C ASN A 18 5.78 -3.73 -61.98
N ASN A 19 6.19 -2.71 -62.70
CA ASN A 19 5.44 -1.49 -62.98
C ASN A 19 4.34 -1.80 -63.99
N ASP A 20 3.10 -1.42 -63.68
CA ASP A 20 2.17 -0.95 -64.68
C ASP A 20 1.36 0.22 -64.13
N ALA A 21 1.39 1.30 -64.90
CA ALA A 21 0.83 2.60 -64.57
C ALA A 21 -0.70 2.61 -64.76
N VAL A 22 -1.45 3.09 -63.77
CA VAL A 22 -2.80 3.62 -64.00
C VAL A 22 -3.07 4.83 -63.10
N GLU A 23 -3.25 5.95 -63.79
CA GLU A 23 -3.91 7.23 -63.49
C GLU A 23 -4.50 7.51 -62.09
N VAL A 24 -4.07 8.65 -61.53
CA VAL A 24 -4.71 9.39 -60.45
C VAL A 24 -6.02 10.02 -60.94
N LYS A 25 -7.15 9.63 -60.34
CA LYS A 25 -8.37 10.44 -60.32
C LYS A 25 -8.91 10.55 -58.89
N ALA A 26 -8.76 11.75 -58.33
CA ALA A 26 -9.41 12.17 -57.11
C ALA A 26 -10.94 12.17 -57.29
N ARG A 27 -11.67 11.48 -56.41
CA ARG A 27 -13.10 11.69 -56.18
C ARG A 27 -13.41 11.65 -54.69
N SER A 28 -14.07 12.71 -54.27
CA SER A 28 -14.59 13.03 -52.95
C SER A 28 -15.87 12.27 -52.62
N SER A 29 -15.94 11.70 -51.40
CA SER A 29 -17.20 11.42 -50.69
C SER A 29 -16.91 11.02 -49.22
N PRO A 30 -17.72 11.47 -48.23
CA PRO A 30 -17.45 11.30 -46.80
C PRO A 30 -17.90 9.91 -46.29
N PRO A 31 -17.31 9.38 -45.20
CA PRO A 31 -17.83 8.16 -44.58
C PRO A 31 -19.04 8.48 -43.66
N PRO A 32 -19.95 7.52 -43.43
CA PRO A 32 -21.19 7.76 -42.72
C PRO A 32 -21.01 7.76 -41.21
N VAL A 33 -21.81 8.61 -40.55
CA VAL A 33 -21.95 8.74 -39.10
C VAL A 33 -22.38 7.41 -38.48
N ARG A 34 -21.50 6.79 -37.70
CA ARG A 34 -21.88 5.70 -36.79
C ARG A 34 -22.36 6.30 -35.47
N GLN A 35 -23.66 6.15 -35.21
CA GLN A 35 -24.27 6.44 -33.92
C GLN A 35 -23.63 5.54 -32.86
N SER A 36 -22.93 6.14 -31.89
CA SER A 36 -22.40 5.44 -30.72
C SER A 36 -23.52 5.24 -29.70
N ALA A 37 -24.05 4.02 -29.69
CA ALA A 37 -24.86 3.51 -28.59
C ALA A 37 -24.05 3.60 -27.27
N ALA A 38 -24.74 3.96 -26.20
CA ALA A 38 -24.19 4.13 -24.86
C ALA A 38 -23.41 2.87 -24.42
N ALA A 39 -22.12 3.05 -24.14
CA ALA A 39 -21.31 2.03 -23.49
C ALA A 39 -21.74 1.95 -22.01
N THR A 40 -22.65 1.04 -21.72
CA THR A 40 -22.78 0.47 -20.37
C THR A 40 -21.43 -0.11 -19.97
N ALA A 41 -20.89 0.36 -18.84
CA ALA A 41 -19.63 -0.12 -18.29
C ALA A 41 -19.65 -1.65 -18.18
N ALA A 42 -18.66 -2.30 -18.80
CA ALA A 42 -18.47 -3.74 -18.68
C ALA A 42 -18.21 -4.10 -17.21
N PRO A 43 -18.74 -5.23 -16.71
CA PRO A 43 -18.41 -5.69 -15.36
C PRO A 43 -16.91 -6.01 -15.28
N VAL A 44 -16.25 -5.41 -14.30
CA VAL A 44 -14.83 -5.64 -13.99
C VAL A 44 -14.61 -7.15 -13.78
N ALA A 45 -13.57 -7.71 -14.39
CA ALA A 45 -13.21 -9.11 -14.20
C ALA A 45 -13.05 -9.43 -12.70
N PRO A 46 -13.42 -10.63 -12.23
CA PRO A 46 -13.30 -10.98 -10.82
C PRO A 46 -11.84 -10.91 -10.40
N VAL A 47 -11.52 -9.96 -9.52
CA VAL A 47 -10.18 -9.79 -8.96
C VAL A 47 -9.88 -10.97 -8.04
N VAL A 48 -8.72 -11.61 -8.23
CA VAL A 48 -8.24 -12.69 -7.37
C VAL A 48 -7.68 -12.07 -6.09
N GLU A 49 -8.34 -12.34 -4.97
CA GLU A 49 -7.88 -11.90 -3.64
C GLU A 49 -6.82 -12.84 -3.09
N ASP A 50 -5.97 -12.32 -2.20
CA ASP A 50 -4.92 -13.11 -1.56
C ASP A 50 -5.51 -14.21 -0.68
N GLU A 51 -4.78 -15.31 -0.53
CA GLU A 51 -5.23 -16.48 0.23
C GLU A 51 -5.63 -16.14 1.68
N VAL A 52 -4.88 -15.22 2.31
CA VAL A 52 -5.17 -14.72 3.67
C VAL A 52 -6.51 -14.00 3.75
N ASP A 53 -6.89 -13.23 2.72
CA ASP A 53 -8.14 -12.48 2.69
C ASP A 53 -9.31 -13.41 2.45
N VAL A 54 -9.15 -14.40 1.57
CA VAL A 54 -10.14 -15.45 1.35
C VAL A 54 -10.36 -16.27 2.62
N PHE A 55 -9.29 -16.58 3.36
CA PHE A 55 -9.38 -17.28 4.65
C PHE A 55 -10.12 -16.43 5.69
N LEU A 56 -9.72 -15.17 5.87
CA LEU A 56 -10.32 -14.24 6.84
C LEU A 56 -11.79 -13.92 6.55
N SER A 57 -12.16 -13.80 5.27
CA SER A 57 -13.55 -13.54 4.87
C SER A 57 -14.54 -14.64 5.29
N LYS A 58 -14.06 -15.88 5.44
CA LYS A 58 -14.85 -17.04 5.88
C LYS A 58 -14.96 -17.15 7.40
N GLN A 59 -14.11 -16.47 8.15
CA GLN A 59 -14.17 -16.49 9.61
C GLN A 59 -15.31 -15.61 10.14
N SER A 60 -15.91 -16.04 11.25
CA SER A 60 -17.02 -15.31 11.90
C SER A 60 -16.57 -13.93 12.40
N GLY A 61 -15.34 -13.82 12.90
CA GLY A 61 -14.84 -12.61 13.56
C GLY A 61 -15.41 -12.37 14.95
N LEU A 62 -16.20 -13.31 15.48
CA LEU A 62 -16.73 -13.18 16.84
C LEU A 62 -15.65 -13.48 17.86
N VAL A 63 -15.55 -12.64 18.88
CA VAL A 63 -14.61 -12.79 19.99
C VAL A 63 -15.34 -13.47 21.15
N ASP A 64 -15.02 -14.74 21.40
CA ASP A 64 -15.59 -15.49 22.51
C ASP A 64 -15.10 -14.93 23.85
N ARG A 65 -16.03 -14.78 24.79
CA ARG A 65 -15.74 -14.35 26.17
C ARG A 65 -15.97 -15.49 27.15
N PRO A 66 -15.10 -15.63 28.18
CA PRO A 66 -15.37 -16.54 29.27
C PRO A 66 -16.61 -16.08 30.04
N ARG A 67 -17.26 -17.02 30.74
CA ARG A 67 -18.40 -16.71 31.60
C ARG A 67 -17.93 -15.84 32.77
N ASP A 68 -18.59 -14.72 32.98
CA ASP A 68 -18.41 -13.90 34.19
C ASP A 68 -19.13 -14.57 35.38
N GLU A 69 -18.37 -15.02 36.38
CA GLU A 69 -18.90 -15.71 37.56
C GLU A 69 -19.87 -14.85 38.38
N LYS A 70 -19.76 -13.52 38.33
CA LYS A 70 -20.56 -12.60 39.16
C LYS A 70 -21.83 -12.15 38.46
N LEU A 71 -21.78 -11.96 37.15
CA LEU A 71 -22.88 -11.38 36.36
C LEU A 71 -23.68 -12.43 35.55
N CYS A 72 -23.15 -13.65 35.36
CA CYS A 72 -23.82 -14.68 34.57
C CYS A 72 -24.67 -15.61 35.45
N HIS A 73 -25.97 -15.34 35.53
CA HIS A 73 -26.95 -16.18 36.24
C HIS A 73 -27.66 -17.19 35.31
N HIS A 74 -26.89 -18.02 34.60
CA HIS A 74 -27.45 -19.06 33.73
C HIS A 74 -26.63 -20.37 33.79
N GLY A 75 -27.20 -21.46 33.28
CA GLY A 75 -26.50 -22.76 33.17
C GLY A 75 -25.33 -22.73 32.17
N ALA A 76 -24.53 -23.79 32.14
CA ALA A 76 -23.30 -23.88 31.34
C ALA A 76 -23.49 -23.69 29.82
N ASN A 77 -24.66 -24.07 29.28
CA ASN A 77 -24.95 -24.01 27.83
C ASN A 77 -25.78 -22.79 27.41
N ALA A 78 -26.20 -21.95 28.36
CA ALA A 78 -26.88 -20.70 28.06
C ALA A 78 -25.86 -19.57 27.91
N LYS A 79 -26.19 -18.55 27.12
CA LYS A 79 -25.41 -17.32 26.97
C LYS A 79 -26.27 -16.12 27.36
N CYS A 80 -25.72 -15.17 28.12
CA CYS A 80 -26.33 -13.88 28.44
C CYS A 80 -25.51 -12.73 27.83
N VAL A 81 -25.94 -11.48 28.05
CA VAL A 81 -25.25 -10.27 27.56
C VAL A 81 -23.78 -10.20 28.03
N HIS A 82 -23.45 -10.78 29.18
CA HIS A 82 -22.11 -10.75 29.77
C HIS A 82 -21.17 -11.85 29.25
N CYS A 83 -21.68 -12.90 28.62
CA CYS A 83 -20.86 -13.99 28.04
C CYS A 83 -21.17 -14.28 26.56
N ALA A 84 -22.05 -13.49 25.94
CA ALA A 84 -22.24 -13.52 24.50
C ALA A 84 -20.94 -13.09 23.80
N PRO A 85 -20.60 -13.72 22.65
CA PRO A 85 -19.45 -13.31 21.85
C PRO A 85 -19.58 -11.84 21.43
N LEU A 86 -18.48 -11.12 21.46
CA LEU A 86 -18.41 -9.73 21.01
C LEU A 86 -18.14 -9.67 19.51
N GLU A 87 -18.57 -8.56 18.91
CA GLU A 87 -18.19 -8.21 17.55
C GLU A 87 -16.70 -7.87 17.49
N CYS A 88 -16.05 -8.17 16.35
CA CYS A 88 -14.63 -7.88 16.13
C CYS A 88 -14.27 -6.37 16.21
N TYR A 89 -15.28 -5.50 16.13
CA TYR A 89 -15.12 -4.05 16.16
C TYR A 89 -15.60 -3.39 17.47
N ASP A 90 -15.82 -4.18 18.54
CA ASP A 90 -16.21 -3.65 19.84
C ASP A 90 -15.13 -2.75 20.46
N GLU A 91 -15.48 -1.49 20.75
CA GLU A 91 -14.52 -0.50 21.25
C GLU A 91 -14.07 -0.77 22.68
N GLY A 92 -14.88 -1.46 23.50
CA GLY A 92 -14.52 -1.83 24.87
C GLY A 92 -13.40 -2.86 24.87
N TYR A 93 -13.60 -3.95 24.13
CA TYR A 93 -12.62 -5.02 23.99
C TYR A 93 -11.28 -4.51 23.43
N LEU A 94 -11.32 -3.70 22.37
CA LEU A 94 -10.10 -3.15 21.75
C LEU A 94 -9.33 -2.25 22.71
N ARG A 95 -10.02 -1.47 23.55
CA ARG A 95 -9.38 -0.61 24.56
C ARG A 95 -8.73 -1.43 25.66
N GLU A 96 -9.38 -2.49 26.12
CA GLU A 96 -8.84 -3.41 27.13
C GLU A 96 -7.57 -4.12 26.63
N GLN A 97 -7.57 -4.57 25.37
CA GLN A 97 -6.42 -5.21 24.73
C GLN A 97 -5.36 -4.22 24.19
N LYS A 98 -5.52 -2.91 24.43
CA LYS A 98 -4.63 -1.84 23.94
C LYS A 98 -4.46 -1.83 22.42
N ILE A 99 -5.46 -2.30 21.68
CA ILE A 99 -5.48 -2.32 20.22
C ILE A 99 -5.90 -0.94 19.71
N LYS A 100 -4.95 -0.21 19.10
CA LYS A 100 -5.15 1.18 18.66
C LYS A 100 -6.03 1.33 17.41
N HIS A 101 -6.02 0.34 16.52
CA HIS A 101 -6.72 0.38 15.22
C HIS A 101 -7.43 -0.95 14.96
N LEU A 102 -8.55 -0.89 14.25
CA LEU A 102 -9.23 -2.07 13.73
C LEU A 102 -8.37 -2.75 12.66
N SER A 103 -8.39 -4.09 12.60
CA SER A 103 -7.92 -4.79 11.41
C SER A 103 -8.83 -4.44 10.23
N PHE A 104 -8.28 -4.45 9.02
CA PHE A 104 -9.05 -4.12 7.82
C PHE A 104 -10.29 -5.02 7.68
N HIS A 105 -10.18 -6.32 7.95
CA HIS A 105 -11.33 -7.25 7.90
C HIS A 105 -12.38 -6.95 8.98
N SER A 106 -11.98 -6.53 10.18
CA SER A 106 -12.94 -6.07 11.20
C SER A 106 -13.66 -4.80 10.78
N TYR A 107 -12.95 -3.89 10.10
CA TYR A 107 -13.55 -2.70 9.51
C TYR A 107 -14.52 -3.06 8.38
N LEU A 108 -14.18 -4.02 7.51
CA LEU A 108 -15.08 -4.55 6.49
C LEU A 108 -16.37 -5.11 7.12
N ARG A 109 -16.25 -5.87 8.22
CA ARG A 109 -17.42 -6.36 8.97
C ARG A 109 -18.25 -5.23 9.56
N LYS A 110 -17.62 -4.18 10.10
CA LYS A 110 -18.33 -3.01 10.64
C LYS A 110 -19.17 -2.29 9.57
N ILE A 111 -18.64 -2.11 8.36
CA ILE A 111 -19.37 -1.43 7.27
C ILE A 111 -20.38 -2.33 6.56
N THR A 112 -20.15 -3.65 6.52
CA THR A 112 -21.06 -4.62 5.86
C THR A 112 -22.13 -5.19 6.78
N GLY A 113 -21.92 -5.14 8.10
CA GLY A 113 -22.81 -5.69 9.12
C GLY A 113 -24.10 -4.89 9.39
N GLY A 114 -24.30 -3.76 8.70
CA GLY A 114 -25.54 -3.00 8.76
C GLY A 114 -26.74 -3.72 8.10
N LEU A 115 -27.94 -3.15 8.27
CA LEU A 115 -29.22 -3.67 7.74
C LEU A 115 -29.17 -4.00 6.24
N ASP A 116 -28.31 -3.33 5.47
CA ASP A 116 -28.19 -3.46 4.02
C ASP A 116 -27.22 -4.57 3.55
N LYS A 117 -26.62 -5.36 4.46
CA LYS A 117 -25.70 -6.47 4.15
C LYS A 117 -24.64 -6.12 3.10
N GLY A 118 -24.11 -4.90 3.14
CA GLY A 118 -23.05 -4.45 2.22
C GLY A 118 -23.50 -4.00 0.83
N LYS A 119 -24.81 -3.87 0.52
CA LYS A 119 -25.28 -3.33 -0.78
C LYS A 119 -24.78 -1.92 -1.10
N PHE A 120 -24.45 -1.13 -0.08
CA PHE A 120 -23.92 0.25 -0.21
C PHE A 120 -22.50 0.40 0.34
N ALA A 121 -21.85 -0.69 0.75
CA ALA A 121 -20.49 -0.65 1.30
C ALA A 121 -19.44 -0.67 0.18
N ALA A 122 -19.59 0.21 -0.81
CA ALA A 122 -18.58 0.40 -1.84
C ALA A 122 -17.39 1.13 -1.22
N LEU A 123 -16.25 0.46 -1.17
CA LEU A 123 -15.01 1.06 -0.72
C LEU A 123 -14.42 1.92 -1.84
N GLU A 124 -14.78 3.20 -1.87
CA GLU A 124 -14.31 4.13 -2.88
C GLU A 124 -12.87 4.58 -2.60
N ASN A 125 -12.02 4.51 -3.63
CA ASN A 125 -10.69 5.10 -3.57
C ASN A 125 -10.78 6.63 -3.70
N ILE A 126 -10.06 7.33 -2.83
CA ILE A 126 -9.96 8.79 -2.90
C ILE A 126 -9.21 9.16 -4.17
N SER A 127 -9.73 10.15 -4.91
CA SER A 127 -9.03 10.75 -6.06
C SER A 127 -9.02 12.26 -5.95
N CYS A 128 -7.83 12.83 -6.10
CA CYS A 128 -7.57 14.27 -6.11
C CYS A 128 -7.48 14.83 -7.53
N LYS A 129 -7.72 13.99 -8.56
CA LYS A 129 -7.71 14.41 -9.97
C LYS A 129 -9.09 14.88 -10.41
N LEU A 130 -9.11 15.79 -11.38
CA LEU A 130 -10.32 16.18 -12.09
C LEU A 130 -10.92 14.96 -12.79
N ARG A 131 -12.24 14.79 -12.68
CA ARG A 131 -12.92 13.71 -13.40
C ARG A 131 -12.81 13.96 -14.92
N PRO A 132 -12.25 13.02 -15.69
CA PRO A 132 -12.10 13.20 -17.13
C PRO A 132 -13.45 13.14 -17.84
N GLY A 133 -13.60 13.87 -18.95
CA GLY A 133 -14.78 13.75 -19.83
C GLY A 133 -15.95 14.70 -19.53
N CYS A 134 -15.72 15.80 -18.81
CA CYS A 134 -16.70 16.85 -18.64
C CYS A 134 -17.06 17.50 -20.00
N ARG A 135 -18.34 17.49 -20.38
CA ARG A 135 -18.81 18.09 -21.65
C ARG A 135 -19.29 19.54 -21.53
N GLU A 136 -19.43 20.03 -20.30
CA GLU A 136 -20.00 21.35 -20.00
C GLU A 136 -18.98 22.49 -20.07
N HIS A 137 -17.67 22.19 -20.08
CA HIS A 137 -16.61 23.18 -20.12
C HIS A 137 -15.39 22.70 -20.93
N ALA A 138 -14.55 23.65 -21.34
CA ALA A 138 -13.26 23.34 -21.95
C ALA A 138 -12.35 22.59 -20.95
N PRO A 139 -11.42 21.74 -21.42
CA PRO A 139 -10.45 21.08 -20.54
C PRO A 139 -9.65 22.07 -19.67
N TRP A 140 -9.25 21.62 -18.49
CA TRP A 140 -8.33 22.35 -17.61
C TRP A 140 -7.09 22.80 -18.39
N PRO A 141 -6.63 24.06 -18.26
CA PRO A 141 -6.99 25.06 -17.25
C PRO A 141 -8.08 26.07 -17.65
N ARG A 142 -8.72 25.90 -18.81
CA ARG A 142 -9.65 26.93 -19.36
C ARG A 142 -11.04 26.92 -18.73
N GLY A 143 -11.39 25.89 -17.96
CA GLY A 143 -12.67 25.81 -17.26
C GLY A 143 -12.73 24.63 -16.31
N ILE A 144 -13.51 24.77 -15.25
CA ILE A 144 -13.82 23.74 -14.25
C ILE A 144 -15.27 23.91 -13.81
N CYS A 145 -15.96 22.81 -13.53
CA CYS A 145 -17.28 22.83 -12.90
C CYS A 145 -17.29 22.02 -11.60
N THR A 146 -18.30 22.23 -10.76
CA THR A 146 -18.47 21.53 -9.49
C THR A 146 -18.65 20.01 -9.63
N LYS A 147 -19.13 19.52 -10.78
CA LYS A 147 -19.28 18.07 -11.04
C LYS A 147 -17.96 17.38 -11.35
N CYS A 148 -16.98 18.13 -11.87
CA CYS A 148 -15.72 17.60 -12.37
C CYS A 148 -14.56 17.91 -11.41
N GLN A 149 -14.74 18.91 -10.53
CA GLN A 149 -13.85 19.23 -9.41
C GLN A 149 -13.87 18.10 -8.36
N PRO A 150 -12.70 17.61 -7.90
CA PRO A 150 -12.63 16.71 -6.75
C PRO A 150 -13.01 17.46 -5.47
N ASN A 151 -13.63 16.76 -4.53
CA ASN A 151 -13.99 17.34 -3.24
C ASN A 151 -12.72 17.73 -2.46
N ALA A 152 -12.83 18.80 -1.65
CA ALA A 152 -11.78 19.15 -0.69
C ALA A 152 -11.49 17.95 0.23
N LEU A 153 -10.22 17.68 0.48
CA LEU A 153 -9.79 16.53 1.26
C LEU A 153 -9.62 16.94 2.72
N THR A 154 -10.40 16.35 3.62
CA THR A 154 -10.17 16.50 5.07
C THR A 154 -9.43 15.28 5.59
N LEU A 155 -8.17 15.46 5.97
CA LEU A 155 -7.30 14.48 6.60
C LEU A 155 -7.85 14.10 7.97
N ASN A 156 -8.44 12.92 8.05
CA ASN A 156 -8.88 12.32 9.31
C ASN A 156 -7.97 11.16 9.71
N ARG A 157 -7.87 10.89 11.01
CA ARG A 157 -7.14 9.70 11.50
C ARG A 157 -7.82 8.44 10.99
N GLN A 158 -7.08 7.60 10.27
CA GLN A 158 -7.59 6.32 9.77
C GLN A 158 -7.87 5.38 10.94
N VAL A 159 -9.08 4.80 10.99
CA VAL A 159 -9.54 3.96 12.12
C VAL A 159 -9.12 2.49 12.02
N TYR A 160 -8.62 2.08 10.85
CA TYR A 160 -8.20 0.73 10.55
C TYR A 160 -6.82 0.71 9.90
N ARG A 161 -6.19 -0.46 9.86
CA ARG A 161 -4.94 -0.72 9.16
C ARG A 161 -5.02 -2.04 8.39
N HIS A 162 -4.25 -2.15 7.30
CA HIS A 162 -4.25 -3.33 6.44
C HIS A 162 -3.42 -4.47 7.03
N VAL A 163 -2.32 -4.16 7.71
CA VAL A 163 -1.47 -5.12 8.42
C VAL A 163 -1.35 -4.70 9.87
N ASP A 164 -1.56 -5.64 10.80
CA ASP A 164 -1.58 -5.40 12.24
C ASP A 164 -0.21 -5.57 12.89
N SER A 165 0.61 -6.46 12.36
CA SER A 165 1.92 -6.79 12.92
C SER A 165 2.91 -7.18 11.82
N VAL A 166 4.19 -6.85 12.03
CA VAL A 166 5.31 -7.31 11.22
C VAL A 166 6.19 -8.18 12.12
N THR A 167 6.55 -9.37 11.67
CA THR A 167 7.39 -10.30 12.43
C THR A 167 8.43 -10.90 11.50
N PHE A 168 9.67 -10.97 11.97
CA PHE A 168 10.75 -11.62 11.24
C PHE A 168 10.81 -13.10 11.65
N GLU A 169 10.92 -14.01 10.69
CA GLU A 169 11.02 -15.45 10.97
C GLU A 169 12.25 -15.79 11.81
N ASN A 170 13.36 -15.08 11.55
CA ASN A 170 14.63 -15.28 12.24
C ASN A 170 15.28 -13.91 12.56
N PRO A 171 15.69 -13.67 13.82
CA PRO A 171 16.47 -12.49 14.19
C PRO A 171 17.74 -12.27 13.34
N SER A 172 18.37 -13.36 12.87
CA SER A 172 19.56 -13.29 12.03
C SER A 172 19.38 -12.53 10.72
N ILE A 173 18.15 -12.44 10.20
CA ILE A 173 17.82 -11.68 8.98
C ILE A 173 18.10 -10.20 9.20
N VAL A 174 17.65 -9.67 10.34
CA VAL A 174 17.84 -8.26 10.71
C VAL A 174 19.29 -8.01 11.07
N GLU A 175 19.93 -8.92 11.80
CA GLU A 175 21.36 -8.81 12.14
C GLU A 175 22.24 -8.73 10.90
N HIS A 176 21.96 -9.54 9.87
CA HIS A 176 22.69 -9.50 8.61
C HIS A 176 22.54 -8.15 7.90
N PHE A 177 21.32 -7.63 7.84
CA PHE A 177 21.03 -6.31 7.28
C PHE A 177 21.75 -5.18 8.03
N LEU A 178 21.82 -5.27 9.36
CA LEU A 178 22.49 -4.28 10.21
C LEU A 178 24.02 -4.32 10.13
N ASN A 179 24.63 -5.43 9.71
CA ASN A 179 26.09 -5.53 9.58
C ASN A 179 26.65 -4.50 8.60
N PHE A 180 25.95 -4.21 7.51
CA PHE A 180 26.37 -3.17 6.57
C PHE A 180 26.54 -1.81 7.26
N TRP A 181 25.58 -1.41 8.10
CA TRP A 181 25.66 -0.17 8.86
C TRP A 181 26.79 -0.22 9.89
N ARG A 182 27.00 -1.35 10.58
CA ARG A 182 28.09 -1.50 11.56
C ARG A 182 29.48 -1.35 10.94
N GLU A 183 29.65 -1.84 9.72
CA GLU A 183 30.95 -1.78 9.01
C GLU A 183 31.20 -0.42 8.36
N THR A 184 30.15 0.20 7.80
CA THR A 184 30.31 1.37 6.93
C THR A 184 29.84 2.70 7.53
N MET A 185 29.01 2.64 8.57
CA MET A 185 28.28 3.79 9.16
C MET A 185 27.37 4.54 8.16
N HIS A 186 27.03 3.89 7.03
CA HIS A 186 26.08 4.40 6.06
C HIS A 186 24.70 3.77 6.24
N GLN A 187 23.64 4.54 5.96
CA GLN A 187 22.28 4.03 6.05
C GLN A 187 21.95 3.05 4.92
N ARG A 188 20.99 2.17 5.14
CA ARG A 188 20.63 1.11 4.20
C ARG A 188 19.13 0.99 4.01
N ILE A 189 18.71 0.65 2.80
CA ILE A 189 17.33 0.29 2.46
C ILE A 189 17.27 -1.14 1.92
N GLY A 190 16.17 -1.83 2.19
CA GLY A 190 15.90 -3.17 1.70
C GLY A 190 14.41 -3.41 1.46
N PHE A 191 14.10 -4.36 0.59
CA PHE A 191 12.75 -4.85 0.38
C PHE A 191 12.51 -6.13 1.19
N LEU A 192 11.38 -6.18 1.87
CA LEU A 192 10.97 -7.29 2.71
C LEU A 192 10.20 -8.31 1.87
N TYR A 193 10.69 -9.55 1.81
CA TYR A 193 10.01 -10.67 1.18
C TYR A 193 9.51 -11.63 2.25
N GLY A 194 8.25 -12.02 2.13
CA GLY A 194 7.55 -12.73 3.19
C GLY A 194 6.18 -13.24 2.77
N ARG A 195 5.34 -13.52 3.76
CA ARG A 195 3.96 -13.98 3.59
C ARG A 195 3.04 -13.21 4.51
N TYR A 196 1.77 -13.11 4.13
CA TYR A 196 0.71 -12.59 4.99
C TYR A 196 0.00 -13.77 5.67
N GLU A 197 -0.03 -13.74 7.00
CA GLU A 197 -0.61 -14.79 7.83
C GLU A 197 -1.71 -14.23 8.73
N HIS A 198 -2.58 -15.10 9.23
CA HIS A 198 -3.58 -14.75 10.21
C HIS A 198 -2.93 -14.42 11.57
N HIS A 199 -3.21 -13.23 12.09
CA HIS A 199 -2.78 -12.80 13.42
C HIS A 199 -3.88 -13.06 14.44
N LYS A 200 -3.62 -13.94 15.42
CA LYS A 200 -4.63 -14.40 16.38
C LYS A 200 -4.90 -13.42 17.53
N ASP A 201 -3.95 -12.53 17.83
CA ASP A 201 -4.07 -11.62 18.98
C ASP A 201 -4.95 -10.40 18.67
N VAL A 202 -5.22 -10.14 17.39
CA VAL A 202 -6.15 -9.11 16.93
C VAL A 202 -7.31 -9.77 16.17
N PRO A 203 -8.57 -9.43 16.46
CA PRO A 203 -9.71 -9.98 15.74
C PRO A 203 -9.57 -9.79 14.23
N LEU A 204 -9.61 -10.89 13.47
CA LEU A 204 -9.42 -10.90 12.01
C LEU A 204 -8.15 -10.17 11.54
N GLY A 205 -7.07 -10.23 12.34
CA GLY A 205 -5.84 -9.51 12.07
C GLY A 205 -4.97 -10.18 11.00
N ILE A 206 -4.12 -9.37 10.36
CA ILE A 206 -3.11 -9.84 9.40
C ILE A 206 -1.72 -9.53 9.96
N ARG A 207 -0.83 -10.52 9.92
CA ARG A 207 0.60 -10.37 10.22
C ARG A 207 1.42 -10.55 8.95
N ALA A 208 2.36 -9.65 8.70
CA ALA A 208 3.39 -9.83 7.68
C ALA A 208 4.58 -10.57 8.30
N THR A 209 4.77 -11.84 7.91
CA THR A 209 5.89 -12.67 8.34
C THR A 209 7.01 -12.57 7.30
N VAL A 210 8.13 -11.94 7.67
CA VAL A 210 9.27 -11.65 6.80
C VAL A 210 10.27 -12.80 6.86
N ALA A 211 10.56 -13.38 5.69
CA ALA A 211 11.50 -14.49 5.52
C ALA A 211 12.88 -14.02 5.01
N ALA A 212 12.93 -12.92 4.23
CA ALA A 212 14.18 -12.40 3.68
C ALA A 212 14.13 -10.88 3.46
N ILE A 213 15.31 -10.27 3.46
CA ILE A 213 15.52 -8.87 3.06
C ILE A 213 16.38 -8.89 1.80
N TYR A 214 15.88 -8.26 0.74
CA TYR A 214 16.62 -8.04 -0.49
C TYR A 214 17.10 -6.60 -0.56
N GLU A 215 18.39 -6.39 -0.75
CA GLU A 215 18.98 -5.06 -0.85
C GLU A 215 19.15 -4.66 -2.32
N PRO A 216 18.30 -3.74 -2.84
CA PRO A 216 18.45 -3.26 -4.21
C PRO A 216 19.72 -2.40 -4.35
N PRO A 217 20.22 -2.22 -5.59
CA PRO A 217 21.26 -1.24 -5.89
C PRO A 217 20.90 0.15 -5.34
N GLN A 218 21.79 0.72 -4.53
CA GLN A 218 21.55 1.97 -3.82
C GLN A 218 22.87 2.72 -3.56
N GLU A 219 22.80 4.04 -3.56
CA GLU A 219 23.84 4.93 -3.06
C GLU A 219 23.48 5.31 -1.62
N SER A 220 24.33 4.90 -0.68
CA SER A 220 24.12 5.06 0.76
C SER A 220 25.11 6.09 1.31
N THR A 221 24.61 7.06 2.07
CA THR A 221 25.40 8.02 2.85
C THR A 221 24.95 7.97 4.32
N PRO A 222 25.62 8.66 5.27
CA PRO A 222 25.18 8.64 6.67
C PRO A 222 23.81 9.32 6.87
N ASP A 223 23.45 10.25 5.98
CA ASP A 223 22.28 11.12 6.12
C ASP A 223 21.23 10.93 5.00
N SER A 224 21.56 10.20 3.92
CA SER A 224 20.68 10.04 2.77
C SER A 224 20.88 8.71 2.04
N ILE A 225 19.81 8.21 1.43
CA ILE A 225 19.80 7.00 0.62
C ILE A 225 19.17 7.34 -0.72
N ARG A 226 19.79 6.90 -1.81
CA ARG A 226 19.23 6.99 -3.16
C ARG A 226 19.14 5.60 -3.77
N LEU A 227 17.92 5.18 -4.08
CA LEU A 227 17.68 3.96 -4.84
C LEU A 227 18.11 4.14 -6.29
N LEU A 228 18.82 3.15 -6.82
CA LEU A 228 19.19 3.07 -8.23
C LEU A 228 18.24 2.12 -8.97
N SER A 229 18.33 2.11 -10.30
CA SER A 229 17.57 1.16 -11.10
C SER A 229 18.08 -0.26 -10.87
N ASP A 230 17.16 -1.19 -10.64
CA ASP A 230 17.48 -2.59 -10.39
C ASP A 230 17.06 -3.47 -11.58
N GLU A 231 18.05 -3.86 -12.38
CA GLU A 231 17.85 -4.76 -13.52
C GLU A 231 17.51 -6.20 -13.08
N LYS A 232 17.87 -6.60 -11.85
CA LYS A 232 17.66 -7.95 -11.32
C LYS A 232 16.32 -8.11 -10.61
N GLN A 233 15.60 -7.01 -10.35
CA GLN A 233 14.32 -7.01 -9.66
C GLN A 233 13.32 -8.04 -10.24
N PRO A 234 13.12 -8.17 -11.57
CA PRO A 234 12.17 -9.16 -12.12
C PRO A 234 12.58 -10.61 -11.83
N LEU A 235 13.88 -10.91 -11.81
CA LEU A 235 14.40 -12.24 -11.49
C LEU A 235 14.17 -12.57 -10.01
N VAL A 236 14.38 -11.59 -9.13
CA VAL A 236 14.14 -11.74 -7.69
C VAL A 236 12.65 -11.96 -7.41
N ASP A 237 11.77 -11.21 -8.08
CA ASP A 237 10.32 -11.39 -7.97
C ASP A 237 9.87 -12.77 -8.46
N GLU A 238 10.46 -13.30 -9.54
CA GLU A 238 10.18 -14.66 -10.01
C GLU A 238 10.64 -15.72 -9.00
N LEU A 239 11.85 -15.57 -8.45
CA LEU A 239 12.37 -16.47 -7.41
C LEU A 239 11.49 -16.43 -6.15
N ALA A 240 11.09 -15.24 -5.71
CA ALA A 240 10.18 -15.08 -4.58
C ALA A 240 8.85 -15.78 -4.84
N SER A 241 8.26 -15.60 -6.03
CA SER A 241 7.01 -16.26 -6.41
C SER A 241 7.12 -17.79 -6.37
N ARG A 242 8.23 -18.37 -6.88
CA ARG A 242 8.47 -19.82 -6.82
C ARG A 242 8.63 -20.36 -5.38
N LEU A 243 9.10 -19.52 -4.45
CA LEU A 243 9.20 -19.83 -3.03
C LEU A 243 7.91 -19.55 -2.24
N GLY A 244 6.86 -19.07 -2.92
CA GLY A 244 5.61 -18.63 -2.30
C GLY A 244 5.81 -17.42 -1.37
N LEU A 245 6.75 -16.55 -1.73
CA LEU A 245 7.03 -15.29 -1.05
C LEU A 245 6.53 -14.13 -1.92
N VAL A 246 6.05 -13.09 -1.25
CA VAL A 246 5.64 -11.83 -1.88
C VAL A 246 6.41 -10.69 -1.24
N ARG A 247 6.56 -9.58 -1.97
CA ARG A 247 7.16 -8.37 -1.42
C ARG A 247 6.16 -7.71 -0.47
N VAL A 248 6.34 -7.93 0.83
CA VAL A 248 5.40 -7.51 1.88
C VAL A 248 5.63 -6.07 2.34
N GLY A 249 6.82 -5.51 2.09
CA GLY A 249 7.16 -4.17 2.55
C GLY A 249 8.58 -3.76 2.21
N TRP A 250 9.05 -2.71 2.88
CA TRP A 250 10.41 -2.22 2.81
C TRP A 250 10.91 -1.85 4.20
N ILE A 251 12.23 -1.85 4.36
CA ILE A 251 12.93 -1.53 5.59
C ILE A 251 14.04 -0.52 5.31
N PHE A 252 14.25 0.42 6.21
CA PHE A 252 15.38 1.34 6.14
C PHE A 252 15.95 1.64 7.51
N THR A 253 17.22 2.02 7.56
CA THR A 253 17.90 2.40 8.81
C THR A 253 17.96 3.92 8.96
N ASP A 254 17.81 4.35 10.19
CA ASP A 254 18.10 5.70 10.67
C ASP A 254 18.83 5.59 12.01
N LEU A 255 20.08 5.13 11.91
CA LEU A 255 20.93 4.82 13.05
C LEU A 255 22.12 5.78 13.08
N VAL A 256 22.26 6.48 14.20
CA VAL A 256 23.41 7.34 14.48
C VAL A 256 24.07 6.86 15.77
N PRO A 257 25.36 6.51 15.77
CA PRO A 257 26.04 6.02 16.97
C PRO A 257 26.11 7.13 18.02
N GLU A 258 25.84 6.78 19.27
CA GLU A 258 26.05 7.66 20.42
C GLU A 258 27.38 7.35 21.10
N ASP A 259 27.60 6.07 21.46
CA ASP A 259 28.84 5.58 22.05
C ASP A 259 29.26 4.26 21.36
N LEU A 260 30.33 4.34 20.58
CA LEU A 260 30.87 3.21 19.82
C LEU A 260 31.40 2.08 20.74
N GLN A 261 31.81 2.39 21.97
CA GLN A 261 32.32 1.36 22.89
C GLN A 261 31.19 0.54 23.53
N LYS A 262 30.04 1.18 23.74
CA LYS A 262 28.86 0.53 24.31
C LYS A 262 27.90 -0.03 23.25
N GLY A 263 28.08 0.37 21.99
CA GLY A 263 27.19 0.00 20.90
C GLY A 263 25.81 0.66 20.99
N THR A 264 25.73 1.84 21.61
CA THR A 264 24.45 2.58 21.76
C THR A 264 24.20 3.50 20.56
N VAL A 265 22.92 3.71 20.27
CA VAL A 265 22.42 4.53 19.17
C VAL A 265 21.55 5.67 19.69
N LYS A 266 21.56 6.81 19.01
CA LYS A 266 20.75 7.96 19.41
C LYS A 266 19.26 7.70 19.19
N HIS A 267 18.43 8.11 20.15
CA HIS A 267 16.98 8.15 20.01
C HIS A 267 16.52 9.40 19.23
N LEU A 268 16.59 9.33 17.90
CA LEU A 268 16.28 10.46 17.02
C LEU A 268 14.78 10.68 16.81
N ARG A 269 13.99 9.60 16.82
CA ARG A 269 12.56 9.60 16.45
C ARG A 269 11.69 9.56 17.68
N ASN A 270 11.17 10.71 18.09
CA ASN A 270 10.36 10.84 19.31
C ASN A 270 9.28 11.92 19.16
N ILE A 271 8.56 12.19 20.25
CA ILE A 271 7.44 13.14 20.30
C ILE A 271 7.89 14.58 20.00
N GLU A 272 9.14 14.93 20.30
CA GLU A 272 9.71 16.27 20.10
C GLU A 272 10.27 16.47 18.69
N SER A 273 10.51 15.39 17.94
CA SER A 273 11.03 15.40 16.57
C SER A 273 9.97 14.94 15.57
N CYS A 274 10.21 13.82 14.89
CA CYS A 274 9.25 13.18 14.01
C CYS A 274 9.44 11.65 14.04
N PHE A 275 8.34 10.91 13.86
CA PHE A 275 8.39 9.45 13.74
C PHE A 275 8.72 9.01 12.31
N LEU A 276 8.14 9.71 11.32
CA LEU A 276 8.45 9.55 9.90
C LEU A 276 8.56 10.94 9.29
N SER A 277 9.56 11.13 8.43
CA SER A 277 9.67 12.37 7.66
C SER A 277 8.63 12.41 6.53
N ALA A 278 8.33 13.61 6.04
CA ALA A 278 7.44 13.79 4.89
C ALA A 278 7.96 13.07 3.64
N GLN A 279 9.29 13.05 3.44
CA GLN A 279 9.92 12.33 2.33
C GLN A 279 9.72 10.81 2.46
N GLU A 280 9.89 10.26 3.67
CA GLU A 280 9.64 8.84 3.94
C GLU A 280 8.16 8.48 3.78
N CYS A 281 7.24 9.37 4.20
CA CYS A 281 5.81 9.18 4.00
C CYS A 281 5.44 9.17 2.52
N ILE A 282 6.03 10.06 1.71
CA ILE A 282 5.83 10.10 0.26
C ILE A 282 6.39 8.83 -0.39
N MET A 283 7.57 8.37 0.03
CA MET A 283 8.16 7.13 -0.47
C MET A 283 7.35 5.89 -0.09
N ALA A 284 6.86 5.81 1.15
CA ALA A 284 5.94 4.77 1.61
C ALA A 284 4.63 4.79 0.80
N GLY A 285 4.06 5.97 0.55
CA GLY A 285 2.88 6.13 -0.30
C GLY A 285 3.12 5.68 -1.75
N HIS A 286 4.31 5.96 -2.31
CA HIS A 286 4.69 5.49 -3.64
C HIS A 286 4.77 3.96 -3.70
N PHE A 287 5.41 3.32 -2.71
CA PHE A 287 5.50 1.86 -2.67
C PHE A 287 4.14 1.20 -2.41
N GLN A 288 3.30 1.75 -1.55
CA GLN A 288 1.94 1.25 -1.32
C GLN A 288 1.07 1.36 -2.58
N ASN A 289 1.17 2.47 -3.32
CA ASN A 289 0.46 2.62 -4.60
C ASN A 289 0.95 1.64 -5.68
N SER A 290 2.22 1.24 -5.60
CA SER A 290 2.80 0.22 -6.49
C SER A 290 2.37 -1.20 -6.13
N HIS A 291 1.80 -1.41 -4.94
CA HIS A 291 1.33 -2.70 -4.42
C HIS A 291 -0.12 -2.58 -3.92
N PRO A 292 -1.09 -2.31 -4.81
CA PRO A 292 -2.48 -2.17 -4.40
C PRO A 292 -3.02 -3.50 -3.87
N ASN A 293 -3.82 -3.44 -2.80
CA ASN A 293 -4.45 -4.61 -2.22
C ASN A 293 -5.71 -5.00 -3.03
N PRO A 294 -5.80 -6.23 -3.57
CA PRO A 294 -7.00 -6.73 -4.23
C PRO A 294 -8.20 -6.74 -3.28
N CYS A 295 -9.35 -6.20 -3.70
CA CYS A 295 -10.55 -6.17 -2.87
C CYS A 295 -11.83 -6.14 -3.71
N ARG A 296 -12.67 -7.18 -3.58
CA ARG A 296 -13.94 -7.31 -4.31
C ARG A 296 -14.99 -6.25 -3.96
N LEU A 297 -14.87 -5.62 -2.80
CA LEU A 297 -15.82 -4.60 -2.31
C LEU A 297 -15.54 -3.21 -2.87
N SER A 298 -14.38 -3.04 -3.53
CA SER A 298 -14.03 -1.81 -4.24
C SER A 298 -14.54 -1.87 -5.68
N PRO A 299 -15.14 -0.79 -6.21
CA PRO A 299 -15.56 -0.73 -7.61
C PRO A 299 -14.37 -0.86 -8.59
N ASP A 300 -13.19 -0.41 -8.17
CA ASP A 300 -11.95 -0.50 -8.95
C ASP A 300 -11.29 -1.89 -8.83
N GLY A 301 -11.81 -2.76 -7.96
CA GLY A 301 -11.24 -4.07 -7.64
C GLY A 301 -10.04 -4.03 -6.69
N TYR A 302 -9.58 -2.84 -6.29
CA TYR A 302 -8.45 -2.64 -5.37
C TYR A 302 -8.77 -1.60 -4.30
N PHE A 303 -8.24 -1.78 -3.09
CA PHE A 303 -8.42 -0.82 -2.00
C PHE A 303 -7.25 -0.79 -1.01
N GLY A 304 -6.56 0.36 -0.95
CA GLY A 304 -5.38 0.56 -0.11
C GLY A 304 -4.24 -0.41 -0.44
N SER A 305 -3.40 -0.73 0.54
CA SER A 305 -2.24 -1.61 0.35
C SER A 305 -1.86 -2.34 1.64
N LYS A 306 -1.42 -3.59 1.52
CA LYS A 306 -0.81 -4.36 2.62
C LYS A 306 0.70 -4.12 2.73
N PHE A 307 1.28 -3.26 1.89
CA PHE A 307 2.71 -2.98 1.91
C PHE A 307 3.09 -2.23 3.19
N VAL A 308 4.04 -2.78 3.95
CA VAL A 308 4.50 -2.22 5.23
C VAL A 308 5.80 -1.44 5.08
N THR A 309 6.01 -0.48 5.97
CA THR A 309 7.24 0.31 6.09
C THR A 309 7.86 0.00 7.45
N VAL A 310 9.12 -0.42 7.49
CA VAL A 310 9.84 -0.68 8.74
C VAL A 310 11.01 0.31 8.85
N CYS A 311 11.04 1.08 9.92
CA CYS A 311 12.15 1.96 10.25
C CYS A 311 12.99 1.31 11.36
N VAL A 312 14.31 1.23 11.18
CA VAL A 312 15.24 0.77 12.20
C VAL A 312 15.94 1.97 12.80
N THR A 313 15.67 2.26 14.07
CA THR A 313 16.16 3.46 14.77
C THR A 313 16.51 3.14 16.23
N GLY A 314 16.99 4.13 17.00
CA GLY A 314 17.22 3.99 18.44
C GLY A 314 15.94 4.16 19.26
N ASP A 315 15.73 3.32 20.28
CA ASP A 315 14.64 3.49 21.26
C ASP A 315 15.01 4.45 22.41
N GLN A 316 14.10 4.61 23.38
CA GLN A 316 14.32 5.41 24.59
C GLN A 316 15.47 4.92 25.47
N GLU A 317 15.90 3.67 25.32
CA GLU A 317 17.04 3.08 26.04
C GLU A 317 18.34 3.15 25.21
N ASN A 318 18.33 3.89 24.09
CA ASN A 318 19.43 4.02 23.13
C ASN A 318 19.87 2.66 22.53
N ARG A 319 18.93 1.72 22.40
CA ARG A 319 19.12 0.41 21.75
C ARG A 319 18.50 0.42 20.37
N VAL A 320 19.05 -0.42 19.49
CA VAL A 320 18.49 -0.62 18.15
C VAL A 320 17.11 -1.25 18.26
N HIS A 321 16.11 -0.59 17.69
CA HIS A 321 14.71 -0.98 17.68
C HIS A 321 14.12 -0.83 16.27
N MET A 322 13.01 -1.51 16.02
CA MET A 322 12.31 -1.49 14.74
C MET A 322 10.87 -1.04 14.92
N GLU A 323 10.47 -0.03 14.18
CA GLU A 323 9.12 0.53 14.20
C GLU A 323 8.42 0.27 12.86
N GLY A 324 7.21 -0.31 12.93
CA GLY A 324 6.39 -0.64 11.76
C GLY A 324 5.31 0.40 11.50
N TYR A 325 5.23 0.87 10.26
CA TYR A 325 4.28 1.89 9.80
C TYR A 325 3.58 1.50 8.49
N GLN A 326 2.43 2.11 8.27
CA GLN A 326 1.73 2.17 6.98
C GLN A 326 1.18 3.57 6.82
N VAL A 327 1.32 4.19 5.65
CA VAL A 327 0.66 5.47 5.40
C VAL A 327 -0.83 5.24 5.12
N SER A 328 -1.63 6.27 5.38
CA SER A 328 -3.08 6.18 5.20
C SER A 328 -3.46 6.15 3.73
N ASN A 329 -4.66 5.64 3.42
CA ASN A 329 -5.19 5.68 2.06
C ASN A 329 -5.33 7.13 1.53
N GLN A 330 -5.50 8.10 2.43
CA GLN A 330 -5.50 9.53 2.09
C GLN A 330 -4.11 10.00 1.64
N CYS A 331 -3.05 9.58 2.34
CA CYS A 331 -1.66 9.85 1.94
C CYS A 331 -1.34 9.16 0.60
N MET A 332 -1.73 7.90 0.44
CA MET A 332 -1.59 7.18 -0.84
C MET A 332 -2.21 7.96 -2.00
N ALA A 333 -3.44 8.46 -1.84
CA ALA A 333 -4.12 9.25 -2.87
C ALA A 333 -3.38 10.55 -3.19
N LEU A 334 -2.95 11.30 -2.17
CA LEU A 334 -2.18 12.54 -2.33
C LEU A 334 -0.85 12.32 -3.06
N VAL A 335 -0.16 11.21 -2.77
CA VAL A 335 1.11 10.85 -3.43
C VAL A 335 0.87 10.40 -4.87
N ARG A 336 -0.11 9.52 -5.11
CA ARG A 336 -0.48 9.04 -6.45
C ARG A 336 -0.86 10.18 -7.39
N ASP A 337 -1.58 11.15 -6.85
CA ASP A 337 -2.06 12.30 -7.60
C ASP A 337 -1.08 13.48 -7.52
N ASN A 338 0.13 13.29 -6.99
CA ASN A 338 1.22 14.28 -6.98
C ASN A 338 0.82 15.62 -6.33
N CYS A 339 0.03 15.56 -5.26
CA CYS A 339 -0.43 16.73 -4.50
C CYS A 339 0.49 17.09 -3.32
N LEU A 340 1.34 16.17 -2.87
CA LEU A 340 2.20 16.32 -1.68
C LEU A 340 3.69 16.40 -2.05
N VAL A 341 4.44 17.27 -1.37
CA VAL A 341 5.88 17.50 -1.54
C VAL A 341 6.53 17.57 -0.15
N PRO A 342 7.75 17.03 0.05
CA PRO A 342 8.46 17.23 1.31
C PRO A 342 8.82 18.71 1.50
N THR A 343 8.92 19.17 2.75
CA THR A 343 9.53 20.47 3.03
C THR A 343 11.03 20.32 3.28
N ARG A 344 11.78 21.42 3.15
CA ARG A 344 13.24 21.43 3.31
C ARG A 344 13.68 21.55 4.77
N ASP A 345 13.03 22.43 5.51
CA ASP A 345 13.49 22.85 6.84
C ASP A 345 12.70 22.20 8.00
N ALA A 346 11.61 21.49 7.70
CA ALA A 346 10.71 20.89 8.67
C ALA A 346 10.32 19.45 8.26
N PRO A 347 11.18 18.45 8.51
CA PRO A 347 10.95 17.07 8.05
C PRO A 347 9.60 16.48 8.49
N GLU A 348 9.01 16.98 9.57
CA GLU A 348 7.70 16.62 10.09
C GLU A 348 6.51 17.18 9.28
N LEU A 349 6.74 18.16 8.41
CA LEU A 349 5.70 18.84 7.62
C LEU A 349 5.77 18.47 6.13
N GLY A 350 4.62 18.17 5.55
CA GLY A 350 4.41 18.02 4.12
C GLY A 350 3.74 19.25 3.52
N TYR A 351 4.23 19.71 2.36
CA TYR A 351 3.66 20.84 1.62
C TYR A 351 2.69 20.35 0.55
N VAL A 352 1.48 20.91 0.53
CA VAL A 352 0.49 20.66 -0.51
C VAL A 352 0.77 21.58 -1.68
N ARG A 353 0.91 21.02 -2.89
CA ARG A 353 1.20 21.80 -4.09
C ARG A 353 0.07 22.79 -4.38
N GLU A 354 0.45 23.98 -4.83
CA GLU A 354 -0.51 24.93 -5.37
C GLU A 354 -1.05 24.47 -6.73
N SER A 355 -2.31 24.82 -7.01
CA SER A 355 -2.90 24.58 -8.31
C SER A 355 -2.16 25.37 -9.39
N SER A 356 -1.85 24.70 -10.50
CA SER A 356 -1.18 25.28 -11.66
C SER A 356 -1.96 24.99 -12.95
N ASN A 357 -1.57 25.65 -14.04
CA ASN A 357 -2.15 25.40 -15.36
C ASN A 357 -2.04 23.93 -15.80
N ALA A 358 -1.05 23.19 -15.27
CA ALA A 358 -0.85 21.78 -15.58
C ALA A 358 -1.69 20.85 -14.67
N GLN A 359 -1.92 21.24 -13.42
CA GLN A 359 -2.53 20.37 -12.43
C GLN A 359 -3.38 21.16 -11.43
N TYR A 360 -4.64 20.77 -11.30
CA TYR A 360 -5.50 21.18 -10.20
C TYR A 360 -5.19 20.37 -8.95
N VAL A 361 -5.09 21.05 -7.80
CA VAL A 361 -4.90 20.44 -6.49
C VAL A 361 -6.03 20.90 -5.58
N PRO A 362 -6.82 19.98 -4.99
CA PRO A 362 -7.91 20.34 -4.08
C PRO A 362 -7.37 20.90 -2.76
N ASP A 363 -8.19 21.69 -2.07
CA ASP A 363 -7.88 22.15 -0.73
C ASP A 363 -7.78 20.95 0.23
N VAL A 364 -6.74 20.97 1.07
CA VAL A 364 -6.48 19.93 2.06
C VAL A 364 -6.58 20.52 3.45
N PHE A 365 -7.50 19.99 4.24
CA PHE A 365 -7.71 20.36 5.65
C PHE A 365 -7.29 19.19 6.54
N TYR A 366 -6.95 19.43 7.80
CA TYR A 366 -6.73 18.39 8.81
C TYR A 366 -7.45 18.75 10.11
N LYS A 367 -7.79 17.75 10.92
CA LYS A 367 -8.52 17.91 12.19
C LYS A 367 -7.68 17.46 13.38
#